data_AF-A0A9X2HWT1-F1
#
_entry.id   AF-A0A9X2HWT1-F1
#
_cell.length_a   1.000
_cell.length_b   1.000
_cell.length_c   1.000
_cell.angle_alpha   90.00
_cell.angle_beta   90.00
_cell.angle_gamma   90.00
#
_symmetry.space_group_name_H-M   'P 1'
#
loop_
_entity.id
_entity.type
_entity.pdbx_description
1 polymer ?
#
loop_
_entity_poly.entity_id
_entity_poly.type
_entity_poly.pdbx_seq_one_letter_code
_entity_poly.pdbx_strand_id
1 'polypeptide(L)'
;MKDWLDPIYAPWDGNASAMARDIDELPVTVSQWRFRGRIPDDYWAKIIAAAAAKGHTLPYEAFIHPDKRLAPAGAVAAAGQ
;
A
#
# COMPACT_ATOMS: atom_id res chain seq x y z
N MET A 1 -14.69 4.77 7.07
CA MET A 1 -13.42 5.16 6.41
C MET A 1 -13.25 4.23 5.22
N LYS A 2 -13.24 4.78 4.01
CA LYS A 2 -13.05 4.02 2.78
C LYS A 2 -11.59 3.57 2.78
N ASP A 3 -11.35 2.27 2.79
CA ASP A 3 -10.04 1.65 2.97
C ASP A 3 -9.16 2.05 1.78
N TRP A 4 -8.32 3.07 1.93
CA TRP A 4 -7.58 3.73 0.83
C TRP A 4 -6.60 2.78 0.12
N LEU A 5 -6.34 1.62 0.73
CA LEU A 5 -5.56 0.55 0.16
C LEU A 5 -6.32 -0.28 -0.88
N ASP A 6 -7.65 -0.19 -0.97
CA ASP A 6 -8.48 -0.97 -1.91
C ASP A 6 -7.93 -1.01 -3.36
N PRO A 7 -7.45 0.10 -3.96
CA PRO A 7 -6.87 0.08 -5.30
C PRO A 7 -5.60 -0.78 -5.42
N ILE A 8 -4.82 -0.90 -4.34
CA ILE A 8 -3.61 -1.74 -4.30
C ILE A 8 -4.00 -3.22 -4.31
N TYR A 9 -5.13 -3.59 -3.71
CA TYR A 9 -5.63 -4.97 -3.67
C TYR A 9 -6.50 -5.34 -4.89
N ALA A 10 -6.90 -4.37 -5.71
CA ALA A 10 -7.74 -4.60 -6.89
C ALA A 10 -7.21 -5.65 -7.89
N PRO A 11 -5.89 -5.76 -8.17
CA PRO A 11 -5.36 -6.82 -9.04
C PRO A 11 -5.63 -8.25 -8.53
N TRP A 12 -6.03 -8.39 -7.27
CA TRP A 12 -6.35 -9.65 -6.60
C TRP A 12 -7.81 -9.71 -6.18
N ASP A 13 -8.72 -8.97 -6.82
CA ASP A 13 -10.15 -8.91 -6.49
C ASP A 13 -10.41 -8.51 -5.02
N GLY A 14 -9.51 -7.71 -4.44
CA GLY A 14 -9.58 -7.33 -3.02
C GLY A 14 -9.15 -8.45 -2.04
N ASN A 15 -8.63 -9.58 -2.54
CA ASN A 15 -8.27 -10.76 -1.75
C ASN A 15 -6.81 -10.70 -1.27
N ALA A 16 -6.64 -10.45 0.02
CA ALA A 16 -5.32 -10.43 0.68
C ALA A 16 -4.57 -11.76 0.57
N SER A 17 -5.26 -12.90 0.59
CA SER A 17 -4.64 -14.22 0.47
C SER A 17 -4.07 -14.48 -0.92
N ALA A 18 -4.72 -13.95 -1.96
CA ALA A 18 -4.23 -14.06 -3.33
C ALA A 18 -2.99 -13.17 -3.54
N MET A 19 -2.99 -11.95 -3.01
CA MET A 19 -1.79 -11.10 -3.00
C MET A 19 -0.64 -11.78 -2.24
N ALA A 20 -0.93 -12.33 -1.06
CA ALA A 20 0.07 -13.00 -0.22
C ALA A 20 0.75 -14.16 -0.95
N ARG A 21 -0.02 -14.97 -1.69
CA ARG A 21 0.52 -16.06 -2.50
C ARG A 21 1.47 -15.57 -3.60
N ASP A 22 1.14 -14.46 -4.26
CA ASP A 22 1.96 -13.94 -5.37
C ASP A 22 3.25 -13.26 -4.89
N ILE A 23 3.30 -12.78 -3.65
CA ILE A 23 4.50 -12.14 -3.05
C ILE A 23 5.25 -13.04 -2.07
N ASP A 24 4.88 -14.32 -1.98
CA ASP A 24 5.44 -15.33 -1.06
C ASP A 24 5.39 -14.90 0.41
N GLU A 25 4.21 -14.46 0.86
CA GLU A 25 3.97 -13.97 2.22
C GLU A 25 2.75 -14.66 2.85
N LEU A 26 2.62 -14.58 4.17
CA LEU A 26 1.46 -15.17 4.86
C LEU A 26 0.18 -14.34 4.63
N PRO A 27 -0.97 -14.97 4.33
CA PRO A 27 -2.26 -14.27 4.18
C PRO A 27 -2.65 -13.40 5.37
N VAL A 28 -2.29 -13.84 6.59
CA VAL A 28 -2.53 -13.08 7.82
C VAL A 28 -1.68 -11.81 7.88
N THR A 29 -0.44 -11.84 7.41
CA THR A 29 0.45 -10.66 7.36
C THR A 29 -0.14 -9.61 6.43
N VAL A 30 -0.54 -10.01 5.22
CA VAL A 30 -1.14 -9.12 4.23
C VAL A 30 -2.49 -8.56 4.69
N SER A 31 -3.31 -9.39 5.36
CA SER A 31 -4.58 -8.93 5.95
C SER A 31 -4.36 -7.91 7.07
N GLN A 32 -3.30 -8.08 7.88
CA GLN A 32 -2.95 -7.11 8.92
C GLN A 32 -2.50 -5.76 8.35
N TRP A 33 -1.85 -5.72 7.19
CA TRP A 33 -1.51 -4.45 6.54
C TRP A 33 -2.76 -3.64 6.19
N ARG A 34 -3.77 -4.32 5.62
CA ARG A 34 -5.07 -3.72 5.33
C ARG A 34 -5.75 -3.23 6.59
N PHE A 35 -5.85 -4.08 7.61
CA PHE A 35 -6.46 -3.71 8.90
C PHE A 35 -5.75 -2.52 9.59
N ARG A 36 -4.42 -2.46 9.51
CA ARG A 36 -3.63 -1.35 10.06
C ARG A 36 -3.61 -0.11 9.15
N GLY A 37 -4.12 -0.20 7.93
CA GLY A 37 -4.03 0.87 6.94
C GLY A 37 -2.59 1.22 6.55
N ARG A 38 -1.66 0.26 6.55
CA ARG A 38 -0.25 0.46 6.19
C ARG A 38 0.39 -0.81 5.63
N ILE A 39 0.99 -0.68 4.45
CA ILE A 39 1.87 -1.70 3.84
C ILE A 39 3.33 -1.29 4.10
N PRO A 40 4.22 -2.18 4.59
CA PRO A 40 5.63 -1.87 4.75
C PRO A 40 6.31 -1.62 3.39
N ASP A 41 7.21 -0.64 3.36
CA ASP A 41 7.96 -0.15 2.19
C ASP A 41 8.77 -1.23 1.48
N ASP A 42 9.35 -2.17 2.25
CA ASP A 42 10.08 -3.31 1.71
C ASP A 42 9.26 -4.21 0.77
N TYR A 43 7.92 -4.15 0.86
CA TYR A 43 7.01 -4.96 0.05
C TYR A 43 6.47 -4.22 -1.18
N TRP A 44 6.63 -2.91 -1.29
CA TRP A 44 5.99 -2.14 -2.37
C TRP A 44 6.49 -2.60 -3.74
N ALA A 45 7.79 -2.73 -3.91
CA ALA A 45 8.38 -3.20 -5.17
C ALA A 45 7.90 -4.62 -5.54
N LYS A 46 7.78 -5.52 -4.57
CA LYS A 46 7.27 -6.89 -4.78
C LYS A 46 5.81 -6.89 -5.23
N ILE A 47 4.97 -6.09 -4.56
CA ILE A 47 3.54 -5.96 -4.90
C ILE A 47 3.36 -5.34 -6.28
N ILE A 48 4.14 -4.31 -6.63
CA ILE A 48 4.11 -3.69 -7.96
C ILE A 48 4.49 -4.70 -9.03
N ALA A 49 5.57 -5.47 -8.83
CA ALA A 49 5.99 -6.49 -9.77
C ALA A 49 4.93 -7.60 -9.94
N ALA A 50 4.33 -8.06 -8.84
CA ALA A 50 3.27 -9.07 -8.87
C ALA A 50 2.00 -8.56 -9.56
N ALA A 51 1.60 -7.31 -9.32
CA ALA A 51 0.49 -6.67 -10.03
C ALA A 51 0.78 -6.53 -11.54
N ALA A 52 2.00 -6.14 -11.90
CA ALA A 52 2.42 -6.00 -13.30
C ALA A 52 2.38 -7.34 -14.04
N ALA A 53 2.77 -8.45 -13.39
CA ALA A 53 2.65 -9.79 -13.94
C ALA A 53 1.19 -10.21 -14.25
N LYS A 54 0.21 -9.58 -13.60
CA LYS A 54 -1.23 -9.76 -13.84
C LYS A 54 -1.81 -8.76 -14.83
N GLY A 55 -1.00 -7.85 -15.39
CA GLY A 55 -1.45 -6.80 -16.31
C GLY A 55 -1.94 -5.52 -15.63
N HIS A 56 -1.71 -5.36 -14.32
CA HIS A 56 -2.09 -4.15 -13.58
C HIS A 56 -0.88 -3.26 -13.29
N THR A 57 -1.04 -1.96 -13.46
CA THR A 57 0.00 -0.97 -13.11
C THR A 57 -0.34 -0.30 -11.79
N LEU A 58 0.54 -0.44 -10.80
CA LEU A 58 0.45 0.25 -9.51
C LEU A 58 1.58 1.28 -9.40
N PRO A 59 1.30 2.59 -9.36
CA PRO A 59 2.33 3.59 -9.14
C PRO A 59 2.80 3.55 -7.69
N TYR A 60 4.07 3.88 -7.45
CA TYR A 60 4.66 3.95 -6.10
C TYR A 60 3.86 4.87 -5.16
N GLU A 61 3.29 5.95 -5.70
CA GLU A 61 2.48 6.91 -4.98
C GLU A 61 1.19 6.31 -4.41
N ALA A 62 0.69 5.20 -4.99
CA ALA A 62 -0.50 4.52 -4.49
C ALA A 62 -0.28 3.92 -3.09
N PHE A 63 0.98 3.65 -2.71
CA PHE A 63 1.33 3.07 -1.40
C PHE A 63 1.55 4.15 -0.32
N ILE A 64 1.55 5.43 -0.71
CA ILE A 64 1.70 6.55 0.22
C ILE A 64 0.32 6.91 0.75
N HIS A 65 0.16 6.87 2.08
CA HIS A 65 -1.11 7.25 2.71
C HIS A 65 -1.55 8.65 2.24
N PRO A 66 -2.82 8.84 1.84
CA PRO A 66 -3.29 10.12 1.29
C PRO A 66 -3.04 11.31 2.23
N ASP A 67 -3.21 11.12 3.54
CA ASP A 67 -2.90 12.17 4.54
C ASP A 67 -1.40 12.55 4.59
N LYS A 68 -0.50 11.60 4.30
CA LYS A 68 0.95 11.89 4.20
C LYS A 68 1.32 12.55 2.88
N ARG A 69 0.53 12.32 1.82
CA ARG A 69 0.67 13.03 0.54
C ARG A 69 0.26 14.50 0.64
N LEU A 70 -0.67 14.83 1.55
CA LEU A 70 -1.15 16.19 1.82
C LEU A 70 -0.29 16.98 2.81
N ALA A 71 0.77 16.39 3.37
CA ALA A 71 1.80 17.15 4.06
C ALA A 71 2.75 17.73 2.99
N PRO A 72 2.59 18.99 2.55
CA PRO A 72 3.66 19.62 1.78
C PRO A 72 4.91 19.59 2.66
N ALA A 73 6.07 19.52 2.03
CA ALA A 73 7.40 19.60 2.63
C ALA A 73 7.69 20.93 3.40
N GLY A 74 6.65 21.63 3.89
CA GLY A 74 6.71 22.90 4.61
C GLY A 74 6.20 22.86 6.06
N ALA A 75 5.78 21.71 6.61
CA ALA A 75 5.25 21.63 7.98
C ALA A 75 6.32 21.45 9.09
N VAL A 76 7.58 21.81 8.82
CA VAL A 76 8.69 21.75 9.81
C VAL A 76 9.25 23.13 10.19
N ALA A 77 8.52 24.22 9.92
CA ALA A 77 8.95 25.58 10.27
C ALA A 77 7.90 26.36 11.07
N ALA A 78 7.45 25.85 12.22
CA ALA A 78 6.73 26.65 13.22
C ALA A 78 6.59 25.92 14.57
N ALA A 79 7.70 25.76 15.30
CA ALA A 79 7.66 25.55 16.75
C ALA A 79 8.99 26.00 17.35
N GLY A 80 9.17 27.32 17.37
CA GLY A 80 10.30 28.00 17.97
C GLY A 80 9.87 29.40 18.35
N GLN A 81 9.14 29.50 19.47
CA GLN A 81 9.02 30.70 20.29
C GLN A 81 9.08 30.29 21.75
#